data_AF-A0A3E2TNV9-F1
#
_entry.id   AF-A0A3E2TNV9-F1
#
_cell.length_a   1.000
_cell.length_b   1.000
_cell.length_c   1.000
_cell.angle_alpha   90.00
_cell.angle_beta   90.00
_cell.angle_gamma   90.00
#
_symmetry.space_group_name_H-M   'P 1'
#
loop_
_entity.id
_entity.type
_entity.pdbx_description
1 polymer ?
#
loop_
_entity_poly.entity_id
_entity_poly.type
_entity_poly.pdbx_seq_one_letter_code
_entity_poly.pdbx_strand_id
1 'polypeptide(L)'
;MAYSWIYDKYGHLDGDLPTEPMTFEKNLLGYRLVIVYEPEHDYWKMNCMHIDMEAPGQVWVTEAECYPEEDGRQMLSVRNSYAVSEERRGYLNRYFSCPKFYSNIADKIGLFDVRYLSTSRKIIREYQIKKIHDLILSRRRTMPVCLVVSYERDNGWLNEDWLENFRVYDFTRMAGRYTHIYTCNMDIGNQLLESLDIPLEEPTVFVFKSAVSVPKGDIVGQRTVYKEEDILNCSFGRQQMKQEGRRYDIVKGGQAFYHKLLQEMRAEMMDA
;
A
#
# COMPACT_ATOMS: atom_id res chain seq x y z
N MET A 1 8.85 5.54 17.41
CA MET A 1 7.67 4.78 16.96
C MET A 1 8.01 3.34 16.59
N ALA A 2 8.99 3.11 15.71
CA ALA A 2 9.46 1.75 15.39
C ALA A 2 9.96 1.00 16.63
N TYR A 3 10.82 1.63 17.44
CA TYR A 3 11.30 1.03 18.69
C TYR A 3 10.19 0.66 19.67
N SER A 4 9.21 1.54 19.90
CA SER A 4 8.06 1.23 20.75
C SER A 4 7.29 0.00 20.26
N TRP A 5 7.11 -0.15 18.94
CA TRP A 5 6.49 -1.35 18.38
C TRP A 5 7.31 -2.62 18.62
N ILE A 6 8.65 -2.54 18.55
CA ILE A 6 9.53 -3.64 18.90
C ILE A 6 9.37 -3.99 20.38
N TYR A 7 9.45 -3.00 21.26
CA TYR A 7 9.34 -3.18 22.70
C TYR A 7 8.00 -3.80 23.11
N ASP A 8 6.88 -3.29 22.57
CA ASP A 8 5.54 -3.85 22.81
C ASP A 8 5.45 -5.32 22.35
N LYS A 9 6.10 -5.64 21.22
CA LYS A 9 6.01 -6.97 20.61
C LYS A 9 6.96 -7.99 21.23
N TYR A 10 8.13 -7.57 21.71
CA TYR A 10 9.22 -8.47 22.08
C TYR A 10 9.70 -8.31 23.53
N GLY A 11 9.37 -7.21 24.21
CA GLY A 11 9.84 -6.94 25.58
C GLY A 11 9.37 -7.94 26.62
N HIS A 12 8.25 -8.65 26.38
CA HIS A 12 7.80 -9.73 27.25
C HIS A 12 8.51 -11.07 27.00
N LEU A 13 9.17 -11.24 25.84
CA LEU A 13 9.93 -12.44 25.51
C LEU A 13 11.36 -12.37 26.02
N ASP A 14 11.87 -11.16 26.27
CA ASP A 14 13.23 -10.93 26.73
C ASP A 14 13.29 -9.71 27.65
N GLY A 15 13.47 -9.96 28.96
CA GLY A 15 13.58 -8.92 29.98
C GLY A 15 14.83 -8.04 29.85
N ASP A 16 15.78 -8.43 28.99
CA ASP A 16 16.99 -7.66 28.69
C ASP A 16 16.77 -6.64 27.56
N LEU A 17 15.59 -6.61 26.91
CA LEU A 17 15.32 -5.63 25.87
C LEU A 17 15.33 -4.22 26.50
N PRO A 18 16.18 -3.29 26.04
CA PRO A 18 16.27 -1.95 26.62
C PRO A 18 14.92 -1.21 26.52
N THR A 19 14.68 -0.26 27.41
CA THR A 19 13.48 0.59 27.35
C THR A 19 13.63 1.77 26.39
N GLU A 20 14.88 2.14 26.09
CA GLU A 20 15.24 3.26 25.22
C GLU A 20 15.94 2.77 23.95
N PRO A 21 15.80 3.47 22.80
CA PRO A 21 16.44 3.08 21.55
C PRO A 21 17.97 2.97 21.67
N MET A 22 18.51 1.79 21.33
CA MET A 22 19.94 1.55 21.23
C MET A 22 20.24 0.38 20.28
N THR A 23 21.51 0.27 19.89
CA THR A 23 22.01 -0.91 19.17
C THR A 23 21.86 -2.14 20.04
N PHE A 24 21.22 -3.17 19.51
CA PHE A 24 20.87 -4.38 20.24
C PHE A 24 20.83 -5.58 19.29
N GLU A 25 21.38 -6.71 19.72
CA GLU A 25 21.25 -7.98 19.00
C GLU A 25 20.85 -9.09 19.95
N LYS A 26 19.82 -9.84 19.56
CA LYS A 26 19.42 -11.06 20.24
C LYS A 26 18.96 -12.12 19.24
N ASN A 27 19.39 -13.34 19.50
CA ASN A 27 18.96 -14.54 18.81
C ASN A 27 18.41 -15.52 19.86
N LEU A 28 17.12 -15.86 19.76
CA LEU A 28 16.46 -16.88 20.58
C LEU A 28 15.83 -17.93 19.67
N LEU A 29 15.46 -19.09 20.21
CA LEU A 29 14.75 -20.12 19.45
C LEU A 29 13.45 -19.56 18.85
N GLY A 30 13.40 -19.47 17.52
CA GLY A 30 12.24 -18.97 16.78
C GLY A 30 12.13 -17.44 16.66
N TYR A 31 13.11 -16.68 17.17
CA TYR A 31 13.12 -15.21 17.12
C TYR A 31 14.52 -14.64 16.91
N ARG A 32 14.61 -13.60 16.10
CA ARG A 32 15.81 -12.77 15.95
C ARG A 32 15.43 -11.31 15.96
N LEU A 33 16.20 -10.50 16.65
CA LEU A 33 16.12 -9.05 16.58
C LEU A 33 17.52 -8.46 16.52
N VAL A 34 17.74 -7.65 15.50
CA VAL A 34 18.93 -6.84 15.33
C VAL A 34 18.46 -5.40 15.15
N ILE A 35 18.99 -4.49 15.96
CA ILE A 35 18.79 -3.05 15.88
C ILE A 35 20.16 -2.42 15.77
N VAL A 36 20.35 -1.55 14.78
CA VAL A 36 21.47 -0.62 14.69
C VAL A 36 20.90 0.77 14.89
N TYR A 37 21.41 1.51 15.87
CA TYR A 37 20.95 2.85 16.19
C TYR A 37 22.16 3.79 16.30
N GLU A 38 22.26 4.71 15.35
CA GLU A 38 23.36 5.68 15.25
C GLU A 38 22.76 7.10 15.20
N PRO A 39 22.39 7.67 16.37
CA PRO A 39 21.70 8.95 16.43
C PRO A 39 22.55 10.12 15.89
N GLU A 40 23.87 10.04 16.00
CA GLU A 40 24.83 11.02 15.44
C GLU A 40 24.74 11.12 13.90
N HIS A 41 24.21 10.08 13.24
CA HIS A 41 24.08 10.00 11.78
C HIS A 41 22.60 10.04 11.31
N ASP A 42 21.65 10.34 12.20
CA ASP A 42 20.20 10.21 11.94
C ASP A 42 19.82 8.85 11.35
N TYR A 43 20.55 7.80 11.73
CA TYR A 43 20.45 6.48 11.12
C TYR A 43 19.90 5.46 12.11
N TRP A 44 18.96 4.65 11.63
CA TRP A 44 18.61 3.42 12.32
C TRP A 44 18.19 2.32 11.35
N LYS A 45 18.44 1.09 11.76
CA LYS A 45 18.03 -0.11 11.06
C LYS A 45 17.53 -1.15 12.03
N MET A 46 16.55 -1.92 11.61
CA MET A 46 16.12 -3.11 12.31
C MET A 46 15.93 -4.29 11.35
N ASN A 47 16.27 -5.47 11.82
CA ASN A 47 15.90 -6.74 11.22
C ASN A 47 15.28 -7.62 12.32
N CYS A 48 14.07 -8.09 12.08
CA CYS A 48 13.28 -8.85 13.02
C CYS A 48 12.77 -10.12 12.34
N MET A 49 12.91 -11.26 13.01
CA MET A 49 12.34 -12.54 12.59
C MET A 49 11.51 -13.14 13.72
N HIS A 50 10.34 -13.70 13.42
CA HIS A 50 9.55 -14.45 14.41
C HIS A 50 8.67 -15.51 13.75
N ILE A 51 8.44 -16.61 14.46
CA ILE A 51 7.45 -17.63 14.05
C ILE A 51 6.03 -17.04 14.18
N ASP A 52 5.18 -17.35 13.22
CA ASP A 52 3.75 -17.01 13.27
C ASP A 52 3.02 -18.00 14.20
N MET A 53 2.37 -17.47 15.24
CA MET A 53 1.65 -18.28 16.23
C MET A 53 0.28 -18.76 15.73
N GLU A 54 -0.28 -18.12 14.70
CA GLU A 54 -1.58 -18.44 14.11
C GLU A 54 -1.45 -19.24 12.80
N ALA A 55 -0.33 -19.11 12.10
CA ALA A 55 -0.02 -19.84 10.87
C ALA A 55 1.16 -20.82 11.08
N PRO A 56 0.90 -22.10 11.41
CA PRO A 56 1.95 -23.07 11.68
C PRO A 56 2.95 -23.21 10.54
N GLY A 57 4.24 -23.16 10.86
CA GLY A 57 5.35 -23.31 9.90
C GLY A 57 5.63 -22.05 9.07
N GLN A 58 5.01 -20.92 9.41
CA GLN A 58 5.31 -19.62 8.82
C GLN A 58 6.27 -18.84 9.72
N VAL A 59 7.25 -18.18 9.10
CA VAL A 59 8.19 -17.28 9.78
C VAL A 59 8.11 -15.92 9.10
N TRP A 60 7.85 -14.88 9.87
CA TRP A 60 7.86 -13.50 9.39
C TRP A 60 9.24 -12.88 9.53
N VAL A 61 9.63 -12.06 8.56
CA VAL A 61 10.83 -11.24 8.54
C VAL A 61 10.42 -9.80 8.27
N THR A 62 10.74 -8.90 9.19
CA THR A 62 10.53 -7.46 9.04
C THR A 62 11.88 -6.75 9.04
N GLU A 63 12.14 -6.00 7.98
CA GLU A 63 13.30 -5.13 7.86
C GLU A 63 12.79 -3.70 7.76
N ALA A 64 13.41 -2.78 8.50
CA ALA A 64 13.15 -1.37 8.32
C ALA A 64 14.42 -0.57 8.53
N GLU A 65 14.55 0.51 7.79
CA GLU A 65 15.73 1.36 7.80
C GLU A 65 15.28 2.80 7.59
N CYS A 66 15.87 3.71 8.35
CA CYS A 66 15.72 5.14 8.18
C CYS A 66 17.10 5.77 8.06
N TYR A 67 17.28 6.61 7.05
CA TYR A 67 18.54 7.28 6.79
C TYR A 67 18.30 8.64 6.14
N PRO A 68 19.23 9.60 6.34
CA PRO A 68 19.19 10.87 5.64
C PRO A 68 19.56 10.70 4.15
N GLU A 69 18.81 11.37 3.29
CA GLU A 69 19.13 11.60 1.88
C GLU A 69 19.97 12.87 1.71
N GLU A 70 20.66 13.01 0.57
CA GLU A 70 21.51 14.17 0.27
C GLU A 70 20.77 15.51 0.34
N ASP A 71 19.46 15.51 0.08
CA ASP A 71 18.61 16.70 0.13
C ASP A 71 18.01 17.00 1.51
N GLY A 72 18.47 16.29 2.55
CA GLY A 72 18.07 16.47 3.95
C GLY A 72 16.73 15.80 4.30
N ARG A 73 16.10 15.08 3.38
CA ARG A 73 14.92 14.26 3.70
C ARG A 73 15.33 12.98 4.43
N GLN A 74 14.41 12.45 5.22
CA GLN A 74 14.56 11.13 5.84
C GLN A 74 13.89 10.08 4.95
N MET A 75 14.66 9.12 4.44
CA MET A 75 14.15 7.98 3.69
C MET A 75 13.76 6.88 4.66
N LEU A 76 12.54 6.35 4.53
CA LEU A 76 12.06 5.20 5.28
C LEU A 76 11.86 4.01 4.34
N SER A 77 12.69 2.99 4.49
CA SER A 77 12.50 1.70 3.83
C SER A 77 11.88 0.70 4.79
N VAL A 78 10.82 0.00 4.36
CA VAL A 78 10.19 -1.07 5.15
C VAL A 78 9.90 -2.26 4.25
N ARG A 79 10.46 -3.41 4.61
CA ARG A 79 10.17 -4.69 3.96
C ARG A 79 9.55 -5.63 4.98
N ASN A 80 8.39 -6.17 4.65
CA ASN A 80 7.73 -7.20 5.43
C ASN A 80 7.54 -8.43 4.55
N SER A 81 8.26 -9.49 4.89
CA SER A 81 8.31 -10.73 4.15
C SER A 81 8.16 -11.92 5.09
N TYR A 82 8.08 -13.11 4.52
CA TYR A 82 7.75 -14.30 5.29
C TYR A 82 8.06 -15.56 4.51
N ALA A 83 8.54 -16.56 5.23
CA ALA A 83 8.91 -17.87 4.72
C ALA A 83 7.87 -18.92 5.15
N VAL A 84 7.56 -19.84 4.24
CA VAL A 84 6.77 -21.05 4.49
C VAL A 84 7.26 -22.15 3.55
N SER A 85 7.06 -23.42 3.90
CA SER A 85 7.31 -24.53 2.97
C SER A 85 6.45 -24.44 1.70
N GLU A 86 6.99 -24.88 0.56
CA GLU A 86 6.28 -24.84 -0.73
C GLU A 86 4.95 -25.59 -0.68
N GLU A 87 4.92 -26.76 -0.03
CA GLU A 87 3.72 -27.56 0.21
C GLU A 87 2.61 -26.76 0.90
N ARG A 88 2.97 -25.81 1.77
CA ARG A 88 2.02 -24.96 2.52
C ARG A 88 1.70 -23.65 1.82
N ARG A 89 2.46 -23.28 0.77
CA ARG A 89 2.31 -22.01 0.05
C ARG A 89 0.94 -21.87 -0.62
N GLY A 90 0.40 -22.97 -1.16
CA GLY A 90 -0.94 -23.00 -1.77
C GLY A 90 -2.10 -22.97 -0.77
N TYR A 91 -1.85 -23.22 0.52
CA TYR A 91 -2.88 -23.26 1.57
C TYR A 91 -3.02 -21.94 2.34
N LEU A 92 -2.28 -20.91 1.95
CA LEU A 92 -2.26 -19.62 2.61
C LEU A 92 -2.76 -18.54 1.63
N ASN A 93 -4.05 -18.19 1.69
CA ASN A 93 -4.49 -16.91 1.13
C ASN A 93 -3.90 -15.80 2.00
N ARG A 94 -2.89 -15.12 1.48
CA ARG A 94 -2.03 -14.27 2.31
C ARG A 94 -2.55 -12.84 2.32
N TYR A 95 -3.14 -12.50 3.47
CA TYR A 95 -3.35 -11.11 3.86
C TYR A 95 -1.99 -10.42 3.90
N PHE A 96 -1.80 -9.41 3.07
CA PHE A 96 -0.71 -8.47 3.23
C PHE A 96 -0.74 -7.91 4.65
N SER A 97 0.39 -8.03 5.35
CA SER A 97 0.60 -7.48 6.68
C SER A 97 1.60 -6.34 6.57
N CYS A 98 1.26 -5.20 7.15
CA CYS A 98 2.17 -4.09 7.29
C CYS A 98 2.46 -3.90 8.78
N PRO A 99 3.73 -3.76 9.20
CA PRO A 99 4.05 -3.50 10.59
C PRO A 99 3.31 -2.27 11.12
N LYS A 100 2.73 -2.37 12.32
CA LYS A 100 1.90 -1.30 12.89
C LYS A 100 2.65 0.04 13.04
N PHE A 101 3.97 0.01 13.25
CA PHE A 101 4.76 1.24 13.31
C PHE A 101 4.72 2.04 12.00
N TYR A 102 4.66 1.38 10.84
CA TYR A 102 4.59 2.06 9.54
C TYR A 102 3.28 2.84 9.42
N SER A 103 2.15 2.20 9.77
CA SER A 103 0.85 2.87 9.82
C SER A 103 0.86 4.05 10.78
N ASN A 104 1.50 3.90 11.95
CA ASN A 104 1.63 5.00 12.91
C ASN A 104 2.47 6.16 12.38
N ILE A 105 3.57 5.89 11.66
CA ILE A 105 4.38 6.93 11.01
C ILE A 105 3.54 7.65 9.96
N ALA A 106 2.85 6.90 9.09
CA ALA A 106 2.00 7.46 8.05
C ALA A 106 0.89 8.35 8.61
N ASP A 107 0.27 7.95 9.72
CA ASP A 107 -0.86 8.67 10.30
C ASP A 107 -0.43 9.88 11.15
N LYS A 108 0.74 9.82 11.82
CA LYS A 108 1.20 10.86 12.76
C LYS A 108 2.22 11.84 12.18
N ILE A 109 3.08 11.37 11.29
CA ILE A 109 4.15 12.17 10.67
C ILE A 109 3.79 12.46 9.22
N GLY A 110 3.22 11.48 8.52
CA GLY A 110 2.97 11.53 7.09
C GLY A 110 4.06 10.83 6.30
N LEU A 111 3.70 10.35 5.11
CA LEU A 111 4.64 9.78 4.14
C LEU A 111 4.68 10.66 2.89
N PHE A 112 5.89 10.86 2.38
CA PHE A 112 6.14 11.69 1.21
C PHE A 112 6.81 10.83 0.13
N ASP A 113 6.13 10.73 -1.01
CA ASP A 113 6.72 10.31 -2.29
C ASP A 113 6.99 11.59 -3.10
N VAL A 114 6.80 11.66 -4.42
CA VAL A 114 6.78 12.93 -5.18
C VAL A 114 5.72 13.91 -4.63
N ARG A 115 4.69 13.38 -3.96
CA ARG A 115 3.65 14.14 -3.25
C ARG A 115 3.35 13.45 -1.91
N TYR A 116 2.68 14.15 -1.00
CA TYR A 116 2.18 13.55 0.23
C TYR A 116 1.14 12.47 -0.04
N LEU A 117 1.40 11.29 0.50
CA LEU A 117 0.43 10.22 0.62
C LEU A 117 -0.62 10.60 1.66
N SER A 118 -1.84 10.09 1.50
CA SER A 118 -2.96 10.47 2.37
C SER A 118 -4.00 9.37 2.38
N THR A 119 -4.51 9.12 3.58
CA THR A 119 -5.65 8.23 3.83
C THR A 119 -7.00 8.95 3.72
N SER A 120 -6.99 10.24 3.35
CA SER A 120 -8.19 11.02 3.06
C SER A 120 -8.45 11.10 1.56
N ARG A 121 -9.73 10.99 1.19
CA ARG A 121 -10.19 11.08 -0.20
C ARG A 121 -9.81 12.44 -0.80
N LYS A 122 -9.24 12.43 -2.01
CA LYS A 122 -8.85 13.63 -2.76
C LYS A 122 -9.67 13.73 -4.05
N ILE A 123 -10.45 14.79 -4.19
CA ILE A 123 -11.17 15.10 -5.43
C ILE A 123 -10.39 16.15 -6.19
N ILE A 124 -10.00 15.84 -7.42
CA ILE A 124 -9.20 16.74 -8.27
C ILE A 124 -10.08 17.91 -8.72
N ARG A 125 -9.51 19.11 -8.66
CA ARG A 125 -10.05 20.34 -9.26
C ARG A 125 -9.19 20.77 -10.44
N GLU A 126 -9.75 21.61 -11.31
CA GLU A 126 -9.10 22.05 -12.55
C GLU A 126 -7.67 22.61 -12.35
N TYR A 127 -7.48 23.48 -11.35
CA TYR A 127 -6.16 24.04 -11.03
C TYR A 127 -5.12 23.00 -10.58
N GLN A 128 -5.54 21.77 -10.27
CA GLN A 128 -4.66 20.68 -9.84
C GLN A 128 -4.26 19.75 -11.00
N ILE A 129 -4.87 19.86 -12.18
CA ILE A 129 -4.65 18.94 -13.32
C ILE A 129 -3.16 18.82 -13.63
N LYS A 130 -2.46 19.94 -13.87
CA LYS A 130 -1.02 19.97 -14.13
C LYS A 130 -0.22 19.24 -13.04
N LYS A 131 -0.60 19.44 -11.78
CA LYS A 131 0.07 18.81 -10.64
C LYS A 131 -0.11 17.29 -10.62
N ILE A 132 -1.26 16.77 -11.07
CA ILE A 132 -1.52 15.33 -11.17
C ILE A 132 -0.85 14.72 -12.40
N HIS A 133 -0.89 15.43 -13.54
CA HIS A 133 -0.13 15.08 -14.73
C HIS A 133 1.37 14.89 -14.41
N ASP A 134 1.98 15.88 -13.77
CA ASP A 134 3.41 15.83 -13.40
C ASP A 134 3.70 14.70 -12.39
N LEU A 135 2.75 14.36 -11.51
CA LEU A 135 2.87 13.22 -10.60
C LEU A 135 2.88 11.90 -11.36
N ILE A 136 1.95 11.70 -12.29
CA ILE A 136 1.84 10.46 -13.08
C ILE A 136 3.13 10.23 -13.88
N LEU A 137 3.66 11.28 -14.52
CA LEU A 137 4.88 11.21 -15.35
C LEU A 137 6.19 11.18 -14.56
N SER A 138 6.17 11.48 -13.26
CA SER A 138 7.40 11.61 -12.49
C SER A 138 8.16 10.29 -12.42
N ARG A 139 9.40 10.27 -12.93
CA ARG A 139 10.32 9.14 -12.81
C ARG A 139 10.86 8.94 -11.39
N ARG A 140 10.64 9.90 -10.50
CA ARG A 140 11.02 9.81 -9.08
C ARG A 140 9.93 9.15 -8.22
N ARG A 141 8.77 8.85 -8.82
CA ARG A 141 7.60 8.30 -8.12
C ARG A 141 7.83 6.82 -7.79
N THR A 142 7.89 6.51 -6.50
CA THR A 142 8.02 5.12 -6.02
C THR A 142 6.66 4.47 -5.76
N MET A 143 5.58 5.25 -5.70
CA MET A 143 4.23 4.75 -5.39
C MET A 143 3.30 4.78 -6.62
N PRO A 144 2.41 3.80 -6.80
CA PRO A 144 1.40 3.84 -7.86
C PRO A 144 0.42 5.02 -7.70
N VAL A 145 -0.27 5.37 -8.80
CA VAL A 145 -1.36 6.36 -8.81
C VAL A 145 -2.64 5.65 -9.26
N CYS A 146 -3.65 5.66 -8.41
CA CYS A 146 -5.00 5.21 -8.71
C CYS A 146 -5.89 6.42 -8.94
N LEU A 147 -6.40 6.56 -10.17
CA LEU A 147 -7.34 7.59 -10.57
C LEU A 147 -8.70 6.96 -10.82
N VAL A 148 -9.70 7.37 -10.04
CA VAL A 148 -11.09 6.96 -10.23
C VAL A 148 -11.82 8.10 -10.94
N VAL A 149 -12.30 7.86 -12.15
CA VAL A 149 -13.09 8.84 -12.90
C VAL A 149 -14.56 8.43 -12.89
N SER A 150 -15.44 9.35 -12.52
CA SER A 150 -16.89 9.10 -12.41
C SER A 150 -17.69 10.18 -13.14
N TYR A 151 -18.93 9.88 -13.51
CA TYR A 151 -19.87 10.92 -13.92
C TYR A 151 -20.15 11.90 -12.77
N GLU A 152 -20.65 13.08 -13.12
CA GLU A 152 -21.21 14.02 -12.15
C GLU A 152 -22.73 13.85 -12.12
N ARG A 153 -23.33 13.93 -10.93
CA ARG A 153 -24.77 13.96 -10.72
C ARG A 153 -25.27 15.39 -10.90
N ASP A 154 -26.57 15.55 -11.12
CA ASP A 154 -27.22 16.87 -11.24
C ASP A 154 -26.98 17.81 -10.06
N ASN A 155 -26.67 17.26 -8.87
CA ASN A 155 -26.37 18.01 -7.65
C ASN A 155 -24.87 18.33 -7.47
N GLY A 156 -24.03 18.05 -8.47
CA GLY A 156 -22.59 18.30 -8.46
C GLY A 156 -21.74 17.26 -7.71
N TRP A 157 -22.35 16.17 -7.25
CA TRP A 157 -21.64 15.08 -6.59
C TRP A 157 -21.18 14.02 -7.59
N LEU A 158 -20.09 13.32 -7.28
CA LEU A 158 -19.62 12.22 -8.11
C LEU A 158 -20.64 11.07 -8.08
N ASN A 159 -20.96 10.54 -9.26
CA ASN A 159 -21.78 9.36 -9.42
C ASN A 159 -20.92 8.09 -9.36
N GLU A 160 -20.94 7.41 -8.22
CA GLU A 160 -20.17 6.19 -7.98
C GLU A 160 -21.01 4.91 -8.08
N ASP A 161 -22.24 4.99 -8.58
CA ASP A 161 -23.13 3.80 -8.64
C ASP A 161 -22.53 2.67 -9.51
N TRP A 162 -21.77 3.03 -10.54
CA TRP A 162 -21.04 2.09 -11.42
C TRP A 162 -19.93 1.30 -10.70
N LEU A 163 -19.52 1.74 -9.50
CA LEU A 163 -18.56 1.04 -8.64
C LEU A 163 -19.23 -0.02 -7.76
N GLU A 164 -20.56 -0.16 -7.80
CA GLU A 164 -21.37 -0.98 -6.90
C GLU A 164 -21.00 -0.76 -5.41
N ASN A 165 -20.50 -1.80 -4.74
CA ASN A 165 -20.10 -1.78 -3.33
C ASN A 165 -18.65 -1.32 -3.12
N PHE A 166 -17.92 -0.97 -4.19
CA PHE A 166 -16.58 -0.41 -4.06
C PHE A 166 -16.65 1.05 -3.61
N ARG A 167 -16.38 1.27 -2.31
CA ARG A 167 -16.31 2.61 -1.73
C ARG A 167 -14.91 3.17 -1.82
N VAL A 168 -14.72 4.18 -2.68
CA VAL A 168 -13.42 4.85 -2.88
C VAL A 168 -12.86 5.41 -1.57
N TYR A 169 -13.73 5.90 -0.67
CA TYR A 169 -13.35 6.37 0.65
C TYR A 169 -12.67 5.28 1.50
N ASP A 170 -13.27 4.09 1.59
CA ASP A 170 -12.74 2.98 2.37
C ASP A 170 -11.43 2.45 1.76
N PHE A 171 -11.38 2.38 0.43
CA PHE A 171 -10.16 2.06 -0.29
C PHE A 171 -9.04 3.07 0.00
N THR A 172 -9.34 4.37 -0.02
CA THR A 172 -8.34 5.41 0.26
C THR A 172 -7.77 5.29 1.68
N ARG A 173 -8.60 4.97 2.67
CA ARG A 173 -8.13 4.73 4.04
C ARG A 173 -7.18 3.55 4.16
N MET A 174 -7.38 2.53 3.32
CA MET A 174 -6.64 1.26 3.40
C MET A 174 -5.38 1.23 2.51
N ALA A 175 -5.42 1.90 1.36
CA ALA A 175 -4.35 1.91 0.37
C ALA A 175 -3.59 3.24 0.27
N GLY A 176 -4.15 4.34 0.79
CA GLY A 176 -3.59 5.69 0.68
C GLY A 176 -2.24 5.91 1.37
N ARG A 177 -1.71 4.90 2.08
CA ARG A 177 -0.35 4.91 2.66
C ARG A 177 0.73 4.42 1.69
N TYR A 178 0.37 3.73 0.62
CA TYR A 178 1.28 3.15 -0.39
C TYR A 178 0.80 3.36 -1.82
N THR A 179 -0.19 4.24 -2.02
CA THR A 179 -0.74 4.56 -3.35
C THR A 179 -1.29 5.98 -3.31
N HIS A 180 -1.03 6.76 -4.35
CA HIS A 180 -1.70 8.03 -4.56
C HIS A 180 -3.10 7.79 -5.11
N ILE A 181 -4.14 8.15 -4.36
CA ILE A 181 -5.53 7.89 -4.77
C ILE A 181 -6.24 9.22 -5.00
N TYR A 182 -6.77 9.39 -6.19
CA TYR A 182 -7.50 10.57 -6.61
C TYR A 182 -8.83 10.20 -7.27
N THR A 183 -9.81 11.08 -7.15
CA THR A 183 -11.08 10.97 -7.85
C THR A 183 -11.38 12.24 -8.62
N CYS A 184 -12.02 12.15 -9.78
CA CYS A 184 -12.51 13.31 -10.51
C CYS A 184 -13.80 13.00 -11.28
N ASN A 185 -14.47 14.05 -11.74
CA ASN A 185 -15.57 13.92 -12.69
C ASN A 185 -15.01 13.69 -14.11
N MET A 186 -15.88 13.35 -15.05
CA MET A 186 -15.50 13.12 -16.44
C MET A 186 -14.80 14.33 -17.07
N ASP A 187 -15.24 15.56 -16.84
CA ASP A 187 -14.64 16.75 -17.45
C ASP A 187 -13.17 16.95 -17.04
N ILE A 188 -12.90 16.86 -15.73
CA ILE A 188 -11.53 16.94 -15.19
C ILE A 188 -10.70 15.72 -15.60
N GLY A 189 -11.33 14.54 -15.62
CA GLY A 189 -10.71 13.30 -16.10
C GLY A 189 -10.27 13.39 -17.56
N ASN A 190 -11.15 13.88 -18.44
CA ASN A 190 -10.89 14.08 -19.86
C ASN A 190 -9.70 15.01 -20.06
N GLN A 191 -9.71 16.21 -19.46
CA GLN A 191 -8.60 17.16 -19.60
C GLN A 191 -7.26 16.58 -19.11
N LEU A 192 -7.26 15.86 -17.99
CA LEU A 192 -6.06 15.22 -17.47
C LEU A 192 -5.57 14.08 -18.38
N LEU A 193 -6.46 13.22 -18.85
CA LEU A 193 -6.10 12.04 -19.65
C LEU A 193 -5.74 12.42 -21.09
N GLU A 194 -6.40 13.41 -21.69
CA GLU A 194 -5.99 14.02 -22.96
C GLU A 194 -4.58 14.57 -22.90
N SER A 195 -4.19 15.22 -21.79
CA SER A 195 -2.80 15.69 -21.60
C SER A 195 -1.76 14.56 -21.51
N LEU A 196 -2.21 13.30 -21.36
CA LEU A 196 -1.40 12.09 -21.34
C LEU A 196 -1.58 11.24 -22.60
N ASP A 197 -2.29 11.74 -23.62
CA ASP A 197 -2.68 11.00 -24.83
C ASP A 197 -3.49 9.72 -24.53
N ILE A 198 -4.35 9.76 -23.50
CA ILE A 198 -5.22 8.65 -23.10
C ILE A 198 -6.68 9.04 -23.37
N PRO A 199 -7.41 8.27 -24.21
CA PRO A 199 -8.84 8.51 -24.39
C PRO A 199 -9.63 8.09 -23.15
N LEU A 200 -10.70 8.83 -22.86
CA LEU A 200 -11.67 8.53 -21.82
C LEU A 200 -13.08 8.65 -22.42
N GLU A 201 -13.78 7.52 -22.49
CA GLU A 201 -15.12 7.44 -23.08
C GLU A 201 -16.20 7.28 -22.00
N GLU A 202 -15.86 6.65 -20.88
CA GLU A 202 -16.77 6.26 -19.81
C GLU A 202 -16.04 6.23 -18.45
N PRO A 203 -16.77 6.23 -17.32
CA PRO A 203 -16.20 6.09 -15.99
C PRO A 203 -15.28 4.89 -15.90
N THR A 204 -14.09 5.14 -15.36
CA THR A 204 -12.98 4.19 -15.44
C THR A 204 -12.05 4.37 -14.24
N VAL A 205 -11.53 3.27 -13.70
CA VAL A 205 -10.42 3.28 -12.74
C VAL A 205 -9.12 3.03 -13.49
N PHE A 206 -8.19 3.98 -13.41
CA PHE A 206 -6.85 3.86 -13.95
C PHE A 206 -5.85 3.61 -12.82
N VAL A 207 -4.96 2.65 -13.02
CA VAL A 207 -3.82 2.39 -12.15
C VAL A 207 -2.56 2.62 -12.95
N PHE A 208 -1.89 3.74 -12.68
CA PHE A 208 -0.56 4.02 -13.21
C PHE A 208 0.49 3.40 -12.29
N LYS A 209 1.23 2.44 -12.85
CA LYS A 209 2.30 1.74 -12.15
C LYS A 209 3.36 2.67 -11.58
N SER A 210 4.08 2.20 -10.57
CA SER A 210 5.21 2.95 -10.00
C SER A 210 6.32 3.11 -11.05
N ALA A 211 7.13 4.18 -10.97
CA ALA A 211 8.22 4.34 -11.94
C ALA A 211 9.30 3.27 -11.79
N VAL A 212 9.44 2.70 -10.59
CA VAL A 212 10.39 1.62 -10.29
C VAL A 212 9.95 0.27 -10.85
N SER A 213 8.64 0.02 -10.94
CA SER A 213 8.07 -1.24 -11.46
C SER A 213 7.94 -1.28 -12.99
N VAL A 214 8.28 -0.20 -13.71
CA VAL A 214 8.10 -0.09 -15.18
C VAL A 214 9.44 -0.21 -15.92
N PRO A 215 9.71 -1.35 -16.58
CA PRO A 215 10.91 -1.51 -17.40
C PRO A 215 10.92 -0.49 -18.55
N LYS A 216 12.07 0.17 -18.77
CA LYS A 216 12.32 1.15 -19.87
C LYS A 216 11.58 2.49 -19.75
N GLY A 217 10.88 2.75 -18.65
CA GLY A 217 10.36 4.08 -18.32
C GLY A 217 9.10 4.54 -19.08
N ASP A 218 8.37 3.63 -19.72
CA ASP A 218 7.04 3.91 -20.30
C ASP A 218 5.94 3.91 -19.23
N ILE A 219 5.99 4.91 -18.35
CA ILE A 219 5.15 5.01 -17.15
C ILE A 219 3.66 5.19 -17.51
N VAL A 220 3.36 5.78 -18.67
CA VAL A 220 1.98 6.04 -19.13
C VAL A 220 1.40 4.82 -19.85
N GLY A 221 2.20 4.14 -20.68
CA GLY A 221 1.80 2.92 -21.38
C GLY A 221 1.59 1.74 -20.44
N GLN A 222 2.34 1.67 -19.32
CA GLN A 222 2.15 0.67 -18.29
C GLN A 222 1.12 1.11 -17.24
N ARG A 223 -0.15 1.06 -17.64
CA ARG A 223 -1.30 1.26 -16.76
C ARG A 223 -2.27 0.09 -16.84
N THR A 224 -2.97 -0.16 -15.74
CA THR A 224 -4.14 -1.03 -15.74
C THR A 224 -5.40 -0.18 -15.78
N VAL A 225 -6.39 -0.63 -16.54
CA VAL A 225 -7.65 0.09 -16.78
C VAL A 225 -8.80 -0.83 -16.39
N TYR A 226 -9.74 -0.32 -15.60
CA TYR A 226 -10.93 -1.05 -15.16
C TYR A 226 -12.19 -0.26 -15.49
N LYS A 227 -13.02 -0.84 -16.34
CA LYS A 227 -14.34 -0.33 -16.73
C LYS A 227 -15.43 -0.89 -15.82
N GLU A 228 -16.65 -0.40 -15.95
CA GLU A 228 -17.80 -0.90 -15.19
C GLU A 228 -17.97 -2.42 -15.35
N GLU A 229 -17.84 -2.95 -16.56
CA GLU A 229 -17.95 -4.39 -16.82
C GLU A 229 -16.90 -5.23 -16.07
N ASP A 230 -15.66 -4.71 -15.90
CA ASP A 230 -14.61 -5.40 -15.14
C ASP A 230 -14.97 -5.47 -13.65
N ILE A 231 -15.61 -4.43 -13.13
CA ILE A 231 -16.03 -4.35 -11.73
C ILE A 231 -17.21 -5.28 -11.49
N LEU A 232 -18.25 -5.21 -12.33
CA LEU A 232 -19.45 -6.05 -12.22
C LEU A 232 -19.11 -7.55 -12.29
N ASN A 233 -18.22 -7.92 -13.21
CA ASN A 233 -17.81 -9.32 -13.40
C ASN A 233 -16.67 -9.75 -12.47
N CYS A 234 -16.19 -8.86 -11.59
CA CYS A 234 -15.11 -9.19 -10.68
C CYS A 234 -15.57 -10.26 -9.68
N SER A 235 -14.71 -11.24 -9.43
CA SER A 235 -14.88 -12.20 -8.34
C SER A 235 -13.58 -12.33 -7.57
N PHE A 236 -13.67 -12.50 -6.26
CA PHE A 236 -12.49 -12.57 -5.40
C PHE A 236 -12.72 -13.61 -4.31
N GLY A 237 -11.82 -14.61 -4.25
CA GLY A 237 -11.82 -15.63 -3.22
C GLY A 237 -11.24 -15.07 -1.93
N ARG A 238 -12.06 -14.98 -0.89
CA ARG A 238 -11.64 -14.66 0.47
C ARG A 238 -11.61 -15.92 1.32
N GLN A 239 -10.68 -15.95 2.27
CA GLN A 239 -10.57 -17.03 3.24
C GLN A 239 -10.58 -16.42 4.64
N GLN A 240 -11.63 -16.69 5.42
CA GLN A 240 -11.75 -16.21 6.78
C GLN A 240 -11.33 -17.29 7.78
N MET A 241 -10.49 -16.91 8.75
CA MET A 241 -10.27 -17.68 9.98
C MET A 241 -11.44 -17.38 10.93
N LYS A 242 -12.21 -18.40 11.32
CA LYS A 242 -13.18 -18.33 12.43
C LYS A 242 -12.78 -19.35 13.50
N GLN A 243 -13.30 -19.18 14.72
CA GLN A 243 -13.07 -20.11 15.84
C GLN A 243 -13.39 -21.58 15.49
N GLU A 244 -14.28 -21.85 14.54
CA GLU A 244 -14.71 -23.19 14.11
C GLU A 244 -13.96 -23.72 12.86
N GLY A 245 -12.97 -23.00 12.33
CA GLY A 245 -12.17 -23.41 11.17
C GLY A 245 -12.14 -22.40 10.02
N ARG A 246 -11.56 -22.82 8.89
CA ARG A 246 -11.38 -21.98 7.68
C ARG A 246 -12.63 -22.03 6.79
N ARG A 247 -13.25 -20.89 6.54
CA ARG A 247 -14.32 -20.76 5.54
C ARG A 247 -13.80 -20.03 4.31
N TYR A 248 -14.02 -20.61 3.13
CA TYR A 248 -13.80 -19.94 1.86
C TYR A 248 -15.10 -19.29 1.42
N ASP A 249 -15.04 -18.02 1.05
CA ASP A 249 -16.15 -17.27 0.50
C ASP A 249 -15.73 -16.54 -0.77
N ILE A 250 -16.56 -16.58 -1.80
CA ILE A 250 -16.34 -15.83 -3.02
C ILE A 250 -17.22 -14.59 -2.94
N VAL A 251 -16.60 -13.43 -2.89
CA VAL A 251 -17.29 -12.14 -3.06
C VAL A 251 -17.30 -11.80 -4.55
N LYS A 252 -18.26 -10.97 -4.96
CA LYS A 252 -18.47 -10.56 -6.36
C LYS A 252 -18.62 -9.05 -6.49
N GLY A 253 -18.54 -8.55 -7.72
CA GLY A 253 -18.84 -7.17 -8.05
C GLY A 253 -17.85 -6.17 -7.43
N GLY A 254 -18.34 -4.98 -7.06
CA GLY A 254 -17.52 -3.93 -6.43
C GLY A 254 -16.79 -4.37 -5.16
N GLN A 255 -17.38 -5.27 -4.37
CA GLN A 255 -16.70 -5.81 -3.18
C GLN A 255 -15.51 -6.71 -3.56
N ALA A 256 -15.64 -7.51 -4.61
CA ALA A 256 -14.52 -8.29 -5.13
C ALA A 256 -13.44 -7.39 -5.71
N PHE A 257 -13.85 -6.37 -6.47
CA PHE A 257 -12.94 -5.40 -7.08
C PHE A 257 -12.11 -4.66 -6.03
N TYR A 258 -12.72 -4.24 -4.93
CA TYR A 258 -12.01 -3.67 -3.77
C TYR A 258 -10.83 -4.54 -3.33
N HIS A 259 -11.07 -5.84 -3.12
CA HIS A 259 -10.05 -6.76 -2.62
C HIS A 259 -8.98 -7.06 -3.68
N LYS A 260 -9.39 -7.23 -4.94
CA LYS A 260 -8.49 -7.41 -6.08
C LYS A 260 -7.54 -6.22 -6.22
N LEU A 261 -8.09 -5.01 -6.34
CA LEU A 261 -7.31 -3.79 -6.53
C LEU A 261 -6.36 -3.55 -5.34
N LEU A 262 -6.83 -3.78 -4.12
CA LEU A 262 -6.00 -3.67 -2.92
C LEU A 262 -4.83 -4.66 -2.97
N GLN A 263 -5.06 -5.91 -3.37
CA GLN A 263 -4.00 -6.91 -3.52
C GLN A 263 -3.00 -6.52 -4.61
N GLU A 264 -3.47 -6.00 -5.74
CA GLU A 264 -2.60 -5.53 -6.83
C GLU A 264 -1.71 -4.36 -6.40
N MET A 265 -2.27 -3.35 -5.70
CA MET A 265 -1.48 -2.23 -5.19
C MET A 265 -0.38 -2.70 -4.23
N ARG A 266 -0.66 -3.77 -3.49
CA ARG A 266 0.29 -4.37 -2.55
C ARG A 266 1.33 -5.23 -3.25
N ALA A 267 0.97 -5.92 -4.33
CA ALA A 267 1.90 -6.69 -5.14
C ALA A 267 2.90 -5.78 -5.87
N GLU A 268 2.42 -4.68 -6.42
CA GLU A 268 3.25 -3.62 -7.03
C GLU A 268 4.37 -3.16 -6.08
N MET A 269 4.08 -3.06 -4.78
CA MET A 269 5.06 -2.68 -3.75
C MET A 269 6.02 -3.79 -3.32
N MET A 270 5.73 -5.05 -3.62
CA MET A 270 6.63 -6.19 -3.31
C MET A 270 7.64 -6.45 -4.43
N ASP A 271 7.29 -6.10 -5.66
CA ASP A 271 8.10 -6.30 -6.86
C ASP A 271 8.95 -5.07 -7.24
N ALA A 272 8.76 -3.95 -6.52
CA ALA A 272 9.52 -2.70 -6.59
C ALA A 272 10.74 -2.71 -5.66
#